data_AF-A0A0C2D1G4-F1
#
_entry.id   AF-A0A0C2D1G4-F1
#
_cell.length_a   1.000
_cell.length_b   1.000
_cell.length_c   1.000
_cell.angle_alpha   90.00
_cell.angle_beta   90.00
_cell.angle_gamma   90.00
#
_symmetry.space_group_name_H-M   'P 1'
#
loop_
_entity.id
_entity.type
_entity.pdbx_description
1 polymer ?
#
loop_
_entity_poly.entity_id
_entity_poly.type
_entity_poly.pdbx_seq_one_letter_code
_entity_poly.pdbx_strand_id
1 'polypeptide(L)'
;MARARSQSAASLDRARWPYRMKDLCERTGLDRQTVHFYIAKGLMPEGHKTKANMAYYGEEHLERLRLVLELKNERFLPLDAIRAVLDGEDHEFSPEQRALLVQVKERVADVLAASRGTGSTLAAAPLLRKHGVTRDELRKLEQLGLVAIVKVRGAQHISQDDAWVVELWASLRESGFTTELGFGVEDLGSYVAAIDELFEREVRELTPRLAKLPADQVAQLFRQGLPLVNSFLVRYHQAKARQFFAQF
;
A
#
# COMPACT_ATOMS: atom_id res chain seq x y z
N MET A 1 -24.01 50.98 -15.46
CA MET A 1 -24.07 49.71 -14.70
C MET A 1 -22.73 49.02 -14.77
N ALA A 2 -21.98 49.04 -13.66
CA ALA A 2 -20.64 48.48 -13.54
C ALA A 2 -20.70 46.96 -13.37
N ARG A 3 -20.10 46.19 -14.29
CA ARG A 3 -19.81 44.77 -14.05
C ARG A 3 -18.52 44.68 -13.25
N ALA A 4 -18.66 44.19 -12.01
CA ALA A 4 -17.58 43.90 -11.09
C ALA A 4 -16.49 43.05 -11.77
N ARG A 5 -15.27 43.55 -11.72
CA ARG A 5 -14.05 42.79 -12.05
C ARG A 5 -13.97 41.61 -11.07
N SER A 6 -14.07 40.39 -11.60
CA SER A 6 -13.78 39.19 -10.84
C SER A 6 -12.30 39.19 -10.45
N GLN A 7 -12.06 38.95 -9.17
CA GLN A 7 -10.76 39.01 -8.53
C GLN A 7 -9.81 37.95 -9.11
N SER A 8 -8.64 38.45 -9.53
CA SER A 8 -7.32 37.82 -9.61
C SER A 8 -7.22 36.34 -9.18
N ALA A 9 -7.03 35.45 -10.16
CA ALA A 9 -6.39 34.15 -9.90
C ALA A 9 -4.99 34.42 -9.32
N ALA A 10 -4.74 33.95 -8.10
CA ALA A 10 -3.44 34.05 -7.45
C ALA A 10 -2.33 33.64 -8.44
N SER A 11 -1.35 34.53 -8.64
CA SER A 11 -0.21 34.30 -9.52
C SER A 11 0.55 33.07 -9.04
N LEU A 12 0.46 31.97 -9.80
CA LEU A 12 1.22 30.75 -9.54
C LEU A 12 2.71 31.08 -9.52
N ASP A 13 3.36 30.82 -8.38
CA ASP A 13 4.82 30.87 -8.30
C ASP A 13 5.41 29.72 -9.11
N ARG A 14 5.79 30.01 -10.35
CA ARG A 14 6.38 29.03 -11.27
C ARG A 14 7.77 28.58 -10.86
N ALA A 15 8.46 29.31 -9.98
CA ALA A 15 9.74 28.86 -9.45
C ALA A 15 9.53 27.73 -8.44
N ARG A 16 8.47 27.81 -7.62
CA ARG A 16 8.12 26.78 -6.62
C ARG A 16 7.29 25.62 -7.18
N TRP A 17 6.45 25.87 -8.19
CA TRP A 17 5.51 24.90 -8.75
C TRP A 17 5.69 24.69 -10.27
N PRO A 18 6.87 24.28 -10.76
CA PRO A 18 7.16 24.23 -12.19
C PRO A 18 6.49 23.07 -12.94
N TYR A 19 6.07 21.99 -12.25
CA TYR A 19 5.67 20.74 -12.89
C TYR A 19 4.16 20.55 -12.98
N ARG A 20 3.68 19.94 -14.07
CA ARG A 20 2.33 19.40 -14.20
C ARG A 20 2.34 17.88 -14.05
N MET A 21 1.16 17.28 -13.94
CA MET A 21 1.02 15.82 -13.83
C MET A 21 1.78 15.06 -14.93
N LYS A 22 1.77 15.56 -16.17
CA LYS A 22 2.51 14.95 -17.28
C LYS A 22 4.02 14.93 -17.02
N ASP A 23 4.55 16.02 -16.47
CA ASP A 23 5.98 16.18 -16.20
C ASP A 23 6.43 15.26 -15.05
N LEU A 24 5.57 15.06 -14.02
CA LEU A 24 5.78 14.05 -12.97
C LEU A 24 5.87 12.64 -13.57
N CYS A 25 4.90 12.27 -14.42
CA CYS A 25 4.86 10.96 -15.07
C CYS A 25 6.11 10.70 -15.92
N GLU A 26 6.52 11.69 -16.73
CA GLU A 26 7.71 11.58 -17.59
C GLU A 26 9.00 11.43 -16.77
N ARG A 27 9.13 12.14 -15.65
CA ARG A 27 10.35 12.15 -14.82
C ARG A 27 10.46 10.98 -13.85
N THR A 28 9.33 10.37 -13.47
CA THR A 28 9.28 9.24 -12.53
C THR A 28 9.02 7.89 -13.20
N GLY A 29 8.55 7.89 -14.46
CA GLY A 29 8.12 6.69 -15.17
C GLY A 29 6.77 6.12 -14.69
N LEU A 30 6.09 6.80 -13.76
CA LEU A 30 4.77 6.44 -13.27
C LEU A 30 3.67 6.86 -14.23
N ASP A 31 2.58 6.09 -14.30
CA ASP A 31 1.36 6.55 -14.96
C ASP A 31 0.55 7.48 -14.04
N ARG A 32 -0.36 8.24 -14.65
CA ARG A 32 -1.20 9.22 -13.94
C ARG A 32 -2.07 8.58 -12.84
N GLN A 33 -2.58 7.36 -13.05
CA GLN A 33 -3.42 6.68 -12.08
C GLN A 33 -2.61 6.31 -10.84
N THR A 34 -1.38 5.83 -11.03
CA THR A 34 -0.45 5.51 -9.93
C THR A 34 -0.12 6.75 -9.10
N VAL A 35 0.14 7.90 -9.73
CA VAL A 35 0.40 9.15 -8.99
C VAL A 35 -0.84 9.58 -8.19
N HIS A 36 -2.04 9.53 -8.78
CA HIS A 36 -3.29 9.83 -8.05
C HIS A 36 -3.55 8.86 -6.91
N PHE A 37 -3.24 7.58 -7.11
CA PHE A 37 -3.35 6.57 -6.07
C PHE A 37 -2.41 6.86 -4.89
N TYR A 38 -1.15 7.25 -5.14
CA TYR A 38 -0.23 7.66 -4.08
C TYR A 38 -0.67 8.92 -3.35
N ILE A 39 -1.24 9.90 -4.06
CA ILE A 39 -1.85 11.08 -3.43
C ILE A 39 -3.03 10.65 -2.54
N ALA A 40 -3.93 9.82 -3.04
CA ALA A 40 -5.10 9.34 -2.30
C ALA A 40 -4.73 8.50 -1.06
N LYS A 41 -3.64 7.73 -1.14
CA LYS A 41 -3.10 6.95 -0.03
C LYS A 41 -2.20 7.77 0.92
N GLY A 42 -2.05 9.08 0.70
CA GLY A 42 -1.26 9.98 1.57
C GLY A 42 0.27 9.89 1.39
N LEU A 43 0.74 9.12 0.41
CA LEU A 43 2.17 8.95 0.13
C LEU A 43 2.81 10.19 -0.51
N MET A 44 2.01 11.07 -1.09
CA MET A 44 2.45 12.30 -1.72
C MET A 44 1.41 13.41 -1.44
N PRO A 45 1.82 14.62 -1.05
CA PRO A 45 0.90 15.75 -0.90
C PRO A 45 0.13 16.09 -2.18
N GLU A 46 -1.04 16.68 -2.03
CA GLU A 46 -1.78 17.24 -3.16
C GLU A 46 -1.01 18.40 -3.81
N GLY A 47 -0.99 18.44 -5.15
CA GLY A 47 -0.40 19.56 -5.88
C GLY A 47 -1.19 20.86 -5.72
N HIS A 48 -0.51 21.99 -5.94
CA HIS A 48 -1.09 23.32 -5.88
C HIS A 48 -2.16 23.52 -6.96
N LYS A 49 -3.44 23.53 -6.54
CA LYS A 49 -4.60 23.70 -7.43
C LYS A 49 -4.69 25.14 -7.94
N THR A 50 -4.83 25.30 -9.26
CA THR A 50 -5.03 26.61 -9.91
C THR A 50 -6.38 26.73 -10.60
N LYS A 51 -6.94 25.61 -11.06
CA LYS A 51 -8.30 25.47 -11.62
C LYS A 51 -8.85 24.09 -11.26
N ALA A 52 -10.15 23.87 -11.42
CA ALA A 52 -10.84 22.62 -11.08
C ALA A 52 -10.12 21.35 -11.59
N ASN A 53 -9.53 21.40 -12.79
CA ASN A 53 -8.83 20.27 -13.41
C ASN A 53 -7.31 20.48 -13.57
N MET A 54 -6.70 21.42 -12.82
CA MET A 54 -5.28 21.77 -12.99
C MET A 54 -4.57 21.97 -11.66
N ALA A 55 -3.59 21.10 -11.40
CA ALA A 55 -2.67 21.14 -10.27
C ALA A 55 -1.22 21.20 -10.76
N TYR A 56 -0.39 21.96 -10.03
CA TYR A 56 1.05 22.07 -10.25
C TYR A 56 1.82 21.49 -9.06
N TYR A 57 3.04 21.03 -9.33
CA TYR A 57 3.85 20.27 -8.39
C TYR A 57 5.27 20.85 -8.34
N GLY A 58 5.86 20.81 -7.16
CA GLY A 58 7.23 21.24 -6.89
C GLY A 58 8.25 20.11 -7.02
N GLU A 59 9.54 20.43 -6.91
CA GLU A 59 10.61 19.41 -6.87
C GLU A 59 10.44 18.47 -5.67
N GLU A 60 9.95 18.98 -4.53
CA GLU A 60 9.61 18.19 -3.33
C GLU A 60 8.68 17.00 -3.63
N HIS A 61 7.77 17.15 -4.61
CA HIS A 61 6.86 16.07 -5.03
C HIS A 61 7.60 15.00 -5.84
N LEU A 62 8.56 15.41 -6.68
CA LEU A 62 9.40 14.49 -7.44
C LEU A 62 10.33 13.70 -6.52
N GLU A 63 10.97 14.38 -5.57
CA GLU A 63 11.83 13.74 -4.56
C GLU A 63 11.04 12.73 -3.73
N ARG A 64 9.84 13.11 -3.28
CA ARG A 64 8.96 12.20 -2.53
C ARG A 64 8.53 10.99 -3.35
N LEU A 65 8.14 11.16 -4.61
CA LEU A 65 7.81 10.03 -5.49
C LEU A 65 9.01 9.11 -5.77
N ARG A 66 10.22 9.68 -5.92
CA ARG A 66 11.46 8.89 -6.08
C ARG A 66 11.73 8.07 -4.81
N LEU A 67 11.54 8.65 -3.63
CA LEU A 67 11.72 7.94 -2.36
C LEU A 67 10.66 6.85 -2.15
N VAL A 68 9.39 7.10 -2.50
CA VAL A 68 8.35 6.05 -2.56
C VAL A 68 8.81 4.89 -3.45
N LEU A 69 9.33 5.20 -4.64
CA LEU A 69 9.81 4.20 -5.59
C LEU A 69 11.01 3.43 -5.07
N GLU A 70 11.97 4.08 -4.43
CA GLU A 70 13.14 3.43 -3.82
C GLU A 70 12.72 2.47 -2.70
N LEU A 71 11.89 2.95 -1.76
CA LEU A 71 11.39 2.15 -0.64
C LEU A 71 10.50 0.99 -1.10
N LYS A 72 9.74 1.18 -2.18
CA LYS A 72 8.91 0.13 -2.79
C LYS A 72 9.74 -0.88 -3.58
N ASN A 73 10.67 -0.43 -4.41
CA ASN A 73 11.34 -1.29 -5.40
C ASN A 73 12.64 -1.91 -4.89
N GLU A 74 13.39 -1.20 -4.03
CA GLU A 74 14.67 -1.70 -3.51
C GLU A 74 14.50 -2.34 -2.14
N ARG A 75 13.50 -1.89 -1.38
CA ARG A 75 13.28 -2.34 0.00
C ARG A 75 11.98 -3.12 0.19
N PHE A 76 11.13 -3.21 -0.84
CA PHE A 76 9.86 -3.97 -0.86
C PHE A 76 9.01 -3.68 0.38
N LEU A 77 8.97 -2.42 0.82
CA LEU A 77 8.07 -2.02 1.89
C LEU A 77 6.63 -1.94 1.33
N PRO A 78 5.64 -2.49 2.05
CA PRO A 78 4.23 -2.21 1.78
C PRO A 78 3.97 -0.71 1.82
N LEU A 79 3.02 -0.24 1.02
CA LEU A 79 2.76 1.19 0.84
C LEU A 79 2.44 1.91 2.16
N ASP A 80 1.75 1.26 3.11
CA ASP A 80 1.45 1.89 4.40
C ASP A 80 2.69 2.00 5.30
N ALA A 81 3.64 1.06 5.19
CA ALA A 81 4.93 1.17 5.86
C ALA A 81 5.78 2.28 5.22
N ILE A 82 5.68 2.47 3.90
CA ILE A 82 6.33 3.60 3.20
C ILE A 82 5.70 4.91 3.68
N ARG A 83 4.38 5.00 3.78
CA ARG A 83 3.66 6.18 4.30
C ARG A 83 4.13 6.53 5.71
N ALA A 84 4.19 5.56 6.61
CA ALA A 84 4.68 5.76 7.98
C ALA A 84 6.13 6.26 8.05
N VAL A 85 6.97 5.88 7.08
CA VAL A 85 8.37 6.35 6.95
C VAL A 85 8.43 7.76 6.32
N LEU A 86 7.58 8.05 5.33
CA LEU A 86 7.56 9.31 4.57
C LEU A 86 6.87 10.46 5.29
N ASP A 87 5.89 10.19 6.16
CA ASP A 87 5.20 11.19 6.98
C ASP A 87 6.05 11.61 8.20
N GLY A 88 7.37 11.67 7.99
CA GLY A 88 8.39 12.26 8.87
C GLY A 88 8.03 13.62 9.46
N GLU A 89 7.09 14.33 8.82
CA GLU A 89 6.52 15.64 9.13
C GLU A 89 5.04 15.53 8.67
N ASP A 90 3.99 15.23 9.45
CA ASP A 90 3.52 15.75 10.73
C ASP A 90 2.52 14.77 11.41
N HIS A 91 2.52 14.77 12.76
CA HIS A 91 1.44 14.39 13.72
C HIS A 91 1.12 12.96 14.21
N GLU A 92 1.43 11.83 13.56
CA GLU A 92 0.98 10.52 14.13
C GLU A 92 2.00 9.84 15.07
N PHE A 93 3.30 10.08 14.89
CA PHE A 93 4.36 9.50 15.74
C PHE A 93 5.42 10.52 16.18
N SER A 94 5.78 10.46 17.46
CA SER A 94 6.88 11.27 18.03
C SER A 94 8.25 10.84 17.48
N PRO A 95 9.27 11.70 17.52
CA PRO A 95 10.64 11.34 17.11
C PRO A 95 11.16 10.06 17.78
N GLU A 96 10.84 9.88 19.06
CA GLU A 96 11.20 8.69 19.84
C GLU A 96 10.51 7.43 19.32
N GLN A 97 9.23 7.54 18.96
CA GLN A 97 8.46 6.44 18.35
C GLN A 97 9.03 6.05 16.98
N ARG A 98 9.41 7.02 16.15
CA ARG A 98 10.04 6.76 14.84
C ARG A 98 11.39 6.04 15.01
N ALA A 99 12.22 6.50 15.94
CA ALA A 99 13.50 5.87 16.25
C ALA A 99 13.31 4.42 16.71
N LEU A 100 12.32 4.16 17.57
CA LEU A 100 11.96 2.80 17.97
C LEU A 100 11.52 1.94 16.79
N LEU A 101 10.65 2.44 15.91
CA LEU A 101 10.19 1.69 14.73
C LEU A 101 11.34 1.28 13.82
N VAL A 102 12.32 2.17 13.59
CA VAL A 102 13.52 1.85 12.82
C VAL A 102 14.34 0.75 13.51
N GLN A 103 14.59 0.89 14.82
CA GLN A 103 15.35 -0.08 15.60
C GLN A 103 14.67 -1.46 15.65
N VAL A 104 13.33 -1.49 15.78
CA VAL A 104 12.55 -2.71 15.77
C VAL A 104 12.57 -3.35 14.39
N LYS A 105 12.39 -2.57 13.31
CA LYS A 105 12.45 -3.06 11.92
C LYS A 105 13.74 -3.81 11.63
N GLU A 106 14.88 -3.28 12.08
CA GLU A 106 16.18 -3.95 11.94
C GLU A 106 16.22 -5.29 12.68
N ARG A 107 15.65 -5.34 13.88
CA ARG A 107 15.64 -6.53 14.74
C ARG A 107 14.67 -7.60 14.27
N VAL A 108 13.50 -7.22 13.75
CA VAL A 108 12.49 -8.17 13.23
C VAL A 108 12.65 -8.42 11.73
N ALA A 109 13.75 -7.97 11.13
CA ALA A 109 14.02 -8.17 9.71
C ALA A 109 13.97 -9.65 9.33
N ASP A 110 14.39 -10.55 10.23
CA ASP A 110 14.31 -12.01 10.10
C ASP A 110 12.87 -12.53 10.03
N VAL A 111 11.97 -12.04 10.88
CA VAL A 111 10.55 -12.42 10.87
C VAL A 111 9.85 -11.85 9.65
N LEU A 112 10.10 -10.59 9.36
CA LEU A 112 9.61 -9.97 8.14
C LEU A 112 10.23 -10.63 6.90
N ALA A 113 11.43 -11.22 6.98
CA ALA A 113 12.06 -12.00 5.91
C ALA A 113 11.58 -13.46 5.87
N ALA A 114 11.14 -14.05 6.98
CA ALA A 114 10.55 -15.39 6.99
C ALA A 114 9.16 -15.37 6.33
N SER A 115 8.44 -14.25 6.44
CA SER A 115 7.27 -13.94 5.62
C SER A 115 7.62 -13.43 4.22
N ARG A 116 8.87 -13.02 3.99
CA ARG A 116 9.39 -12.56 2.70
C ARG A 116 10.42 -13.53 2.09
N GLY A 117 9.96 -14.54 1.38
CA GLY A 117 10.74 -15.36 0.46
C GLY A 117 11.73 -14.54 -0.39
N THR A 118 12.95 -14.43 0.12
CA THR A 118 14.18 -13.98 -0.56
C THR A 118 14.21 -12.58 -1.19
N GLY A 119 13.14 -11.76 -1.11
CA GLY A 119 13.08 -10.49 -1.85
C GLY A 119 13.22 -10.67 -3.36
N SER A 120 12.98 -11.89 -3.84
CA SER A 120 13.09 -12.24 -5.24
C SER A 120 11.77 -11.89 -5.93
N THR A 121 11.87 -11.49 -7.19
CA THR A 121 10.68 -11.25 -8.01
C THR A 121 10.54 -12.37 -9.02
N LEU A 122 9.31 -12.83 -9.22
CA LEU A 122 8.99 -13.88 -10.17
C LEU A 122 8.33 -13.27 -11.40
N ALA A 123 8.67 -13.76 -12.59
CA ALA A 123 7.96 -13.39 -13.79
C ALA A 123 6.48 -13.78 -13.63
N ALA A 124 5.57 -12.82 -13.80
CA ALA A 124 4.16 -13.04 -13.56
C ALA A 124 3.53 -13.97 -14.63
N ALA A 125 4.01 -13.88 -15.88
CA ALA A 125 3.38 -14.57 -17.00
C ALA A 125 3.31 -16.11 -16.86
N PRO A 126 4.38 -16.82 -16.43
CA PRO A 126 4.29 -18.25 -16.12
C PRO A 126 3.26 -18.58 -15.02
N LEU A 127 3.22 -17.79 -13.94
CA LEU A 127 2.29 -18.00 -12.83
C LEU A 127 0.83 -17.81 -13.27
N LEU A 128 0.57 -16.73 -14.00
CA LEU A 128 -0.75 -16.45 -14.59
C LEU A 128 -1.23 -17.59 -15.49
N ARG A 129 -0.37 -18.10 -16.37
CA ARG A 129 -0.71 -19.22 -17.26
C ARG A 129 -0.99 -20.51 -16.48
N LYS A 130 -0.18 -20.81 -15.47
CA LYS A 130 -0.32 -22.00 -14.62
C LYS A 130 -1.67 -22.02 -13.91
N HIS A 131 -2.13 -20.87 -13.44
CA HIS A 131 -3.35 -20.74 -12.62
C HIS A 131 -4.57 -20.20 -13.39
N GLY A 132 -4.46 -20.03 -14.70
CA GLY A 132 -5.56 -19.51 -15.53
C GLY A 132 -6.00 -18.08 -15.17
N VAL A 133 -5.14 -17.31 -14.53
CA VAL A 133 -5.41 -15.91 -14.13
C VAL A 133 -5.04 -14.99 -15.27
N THR A 134 -5.95 -14.08 -15.63
CA THR A 134 -5.77 -13.14 -16.72
C THR A 134 -4.89 -11.95 -16.32
N ARG A 135 -4.37 -11.24 -17.32
CA ARG A 135 -3.63 -9.99 -17.08
C ARG A 135 -4.52 -8.89 -16.51
N ASP A 136 -5.82 -8.94 -16.78
CA ASP A 136 -6.78 -7.98 -16.24
C ASP A 136 -7.00 -8.20 -14.73
N GLU A 137 -7.22 -9.44 -14.33
CA GLU A 137 -7.29 -9.82 -12.91
C GLU A 137 -6.00 -9.47 -12.16
N LEU A 138 -4.83 -9.71 -12.76
CA LEU A 138 -3.56 -9.29 -12.16
C LEU A 138 -3.49 -7.76 -11.95
N ARG A 139 -3.96 -6.96 -12.90
CA ARG A 139 -4.03 -5.50 -12.73
C ARG A 139 -5.00 -5.09 -11.62
N LYS A 140 -6.13 -5.79 -11.48
CA LYS A 140 -7.09 -5.53 -10.40
C LYS A 140 -6.50 -5.88 -9.03
N LEU A 141 -5.80 -7.01 -8.93
CA LEU A 141 -5.07 -7.39 -7.71
C LEU A 141 -4.03 -6.33 -7.32
N GLU A 142 -3.31 -5.76 -8.31
CA GLU A 142 -2.38 -4.65 -8.08
C GLU A 142 -3.11 -3.38 -7.63
N GLN A 143 -4.24 -3.04 -8.25
CA GLN A 143 -5.05 -1.86 -7.89
C GLN A 143 -5.61 -1.96 -6.46
N LEU A 144 -5.93 -3.16 -6.00
CA LEU A 144 -6.31 -3.43 -4.61
C LEU A 144 -5.12 -3.43 -3.64
N GLY A 145 -3.89 -3.34 -4.14
CA GLY A 145 -2.68 -3.37 -3.31
C GLY A 145 -2.29 -4.76 -2.79
N LEU A 146 -2.94 -5.82 -3.28
CA LEU A 146 -2.67 -7.19 -2.86
C LEU A 146 -1.38 -7.76 -3.47
N VAL A 147 -0.94 -7.21 -4.60
CA VAL A 147 0.32 -7.60 -5.24
C VAL A 147 1.06 -6.35 -5.75
N ALA A 148 2.38 -6.33 -5.59
CA ALA A 148 3.21 -5.30 -6.23
C ALA A 148 3.74 -5.81 -7.58
N ILE A 149 3.47 -5.07 -8.67
CA ILE A 149 4.04 -5.38 -9.99
C ILE A 149 5.19 -4.43 -10.29
N VAL A 150 6.32 -5.01 -10.73
CA VAL A 150 7.47 -4.28 -11.25
C VAL A 150 7.76 -4.72 -12.68
N LYS A 151 8.35 -3.83 -13.49
CA LYS A 151 8.76 -4.15 -14.86
C LYS A 151 10.25 -4.42 -14.89
N VAL A 152 10.64 -5.66 -15.19
CA VAL A 152 12.04 -6.05 -15.38
C VAL A 152 12.24 -6.38 -16.85
N ARG A 153 13.07 -5.59 -17.55
CA ARG A 153 13.34 -5.76 -19.00
C ARG A 153 12.05 -5.85 -19.84
N GLY A 154 11.02 -5.09 -19.46
CA GLY A 154 9.72 -5.04 -20.14
C GLY A 154 8.74 -6.15 -19.74
N ALA A 155 9.15 -7.16 -18.98
CA ALA A 155 8.27 -8.19 -18.43
C ALA A 155 7.69 -7.77 -17.08
N GLN A 156 6.43 -8.14 -16.81
CA GLN A 156 5.82 -7.95 -15.49
C GLN A 156 6.34 -9.02 -14.52
N HIS A 157 6.84 -8.56 -13.39
CA HIS A 157 7.28 -9.38 -12.27
C HIS A 157 6.46 -9.02 -11.04
N ILE A 158 6.20 -10.01 -10.19
CA ILE A 158 5.58 -9.82 -8.87
C ILE A 158 6.56 -10.24 -7.78
N SER A 159 6.37 -9.71 -6.57
CA SER A 159 7.07 -10.26 -5.41
C SER A 159 6.77 -11.75 -5.27
N GLN A 160 7.77 -12.55 -4.96
CA GLN A 160 7.56 -13.96 -4.62
C GLN A 160 6.61 -14.11 -3.43
N ASP A 161 6.59 -13.13 -2.54
CA ASP A 161 5.76 -13.10 -1.32
C ASP A 161 4.31 -12.77 -1.59
N ASP A 162 4.03 -12.21 -2.76
CA ASP A 162 2.69 -11.88 -3.22
C ASP A 162 2.16 -12.96 -4.17
N ALA A 163 3.01 -13.92 -4.59
CA ALA A 163 2.64 -14.93 -5.57
C ALA A 163 1.48 -15.82 -5.09
N TRP A 164 1.41 -16.09 -3.78
CA TRP A 164 0.31 -16.86 -3.17
C TRP A 164 -1.06 -16.20 -3.38
N VAL A 165 -1.13 -14.87 -3.56
CA VAL A 165 -2.40 -14.16 -3.83
C VAL A 165 -2.99 -14.61 -5.16
N VAL A 166 -2.14 -14.79 -6.18
CA VAL A 166 -2.57 -15.29 -7.50
C VAL A 166 -3.09 -16.73 -7.36
N GLU A 167 -2.42 -17.55 -6.55
CA GLU A 167 -2.84 -18.92 -6.29
C GLU A 167 -4.15 -18.97 -5.49
N LEU A 168 -4.32 -18.08 -4.50
CA LEU A 168 -5.55 -17.94 -3.73
C LEU A 168 -6.73 -17.56 -4.64
N TRP A 169 -6.55 -16.55 -5.50
CA TRP A 169 -7.60 -16.11 -6.41
C TRP A 169 -8.03 -17.23 -7.37
N ALA A 170 -7.06 -17.98 -7.90
CA ALA A 170 -7.36 -19.14 -8.73
C ALA A 170 -8.12 -20.23 -7.96
N SER A 171 -7.71 -20.51 -6.72
CA SER A 171 -8.36 -21.50 -5.86
C SER A 171 -9.80 -21.09 -5.51
N LEU A 172 -10.07 -19.80 -5.30
CA LEU A 172 -11.42 -19.28 -5.10
C LEU A 172 -12.30 -19.55 -6.32
N ARG A 173 -11.79 -19.25 -7.52
CA ARG A 173 -12.51 -19.53 -8.77
C ARG A 173 -12.77 -21.01 -8.97
N GLU A 174 -11.77 -21.87 -8.74
CA GLU A 174 -11.91 -23.33 -8.82
C GLU A 174 -12.93 -23.88 -7.82
N SER A 175 -13.11 -23.18 -6.69
CA SER A 175 -14.11 -23.52 -5.66
C SER A 175 -15.52 -23.02 -5.98
N GLY A 176 -15.73 -22.35 -7.12
CA GLY A 176 -17.03 -21.86 -7.58
C GLY A 176 -17.29 -20.37 -7.33
N PHE A 177 -16.32 -19.60 -6.83
CA PHE A 177 -16.43 -18.13 -6.77
C PHE A 177 -16.06 -17.54 -8.12
N THR A 178 -16.97 -17.67 -9.09
CA THR A 178 -16.70 -17.28 -10.48
C THR A 178 -17.38 -15.96 -10.87
N THR A 179 -16.86 -15.34 -11.92
CA THR A 179 -17.38 -14.09 -12.48
C THR A 179 -18.83 -14.22 -12.98
N GLU A 180 -19.22 -15.40 -13.44
CA GLU A 180 -20.59 -15.68 -13.90
C GLU A 180 -21.60 -15.65 -12.74
N LEU A 181 -21.15 -15.97 -11.52
CA LEU A 181 -21.93 -15.88 -10.29
C LEU A 181 -21.83 -14.50 -9.63
N GLY A 182 -21.15 -13.55 -10.29
CA GLY A 182 -20.95 -12.19 -9.80
C GLY A 182 -19.74 -12.01 -8.89
N PHE A 183 -18.91 -13.04 -8.71
CA PHE A 183 -17.68 -12.94 -7.91
C PHE A 183 -16.50 -12.47 -8.76
N GLY A 184 -15.92 -11.33 -8.38
CA GLY A 184 -14.77 -10.70 -9.01
C GLY A 184 -13.61 -10.50 -8.03
N VAL A 185 -12.49 -10.04 -8.56
CA VAL A 185 -11.32 -9.66 -7.74
C VAL A 185 -11.70 -8.54 -6.78
N GLU A 186 -12.63 -7.68 -7.20
CA GLU A 186 -13.17 -6.54 -6.47
C GLU A 186 -13.79 -6.92 -5.11
N ASP A 187 -14.32 -8.14 -4.98
CA ASP A 187 -14.90 -8.63 -3.72
C ASP A 187 -13.83 -8.79 -2.62
N LEU A 188 -12.57 -9.01 -3.01
CA LEU A 188 -11.44 -9.00 -2.07
C LEU A 188 -11.20 -7.62 -1.47
N GLY A 189 -11.63 -6.55 -2.14
CA GLY A 189 -11.43 -5.17 -1.70
C GLY A 189 -12.07 -4.88 -0.34
N SER A 190 -13.20 -5.50 -0.02
CA SER A 190 -13.83 -5.36 1.30
C SER A 190 -12.97 -5.93 2.42
N TYR A 191 -12.30 -7.06 2.17
CA TYR A 191 -11.37 -7.66 3.12
C TYR A 191 -10.12 -6.80 3.29
N VAL A 192 -9.55 -6.31 2.18
CA VAL A 192 -8.38 -5.42 2.21
C VAL A 192 -8.68 -4.17 3.04
N ALA A 193 -9.78 -3.47 2.74
CA ALA A 193 -10.14 -2.25 3.46
C ALA A 193 -10.34 -2.50 4.97
N ALA A 194 -11.02 -3.59 5.33
CA ALA A 194 -11.25 -3.94 6.74
C ALA A 194 -9.96 -4.32 7.47
N ILE A 195 -9.03 -5.01 6.80
CA ILE A 195 -7.73 -5.38 7.37
C ILE A 195 -6.84 -4.15 7.51
N ASP A 196 -6.80 -3.25 6.51
CA ASP A 196 -6.06 -1.98 6.57
C ASP A 196 -6.55 -1.14 7.77
N GLU A 197 -7.88 -0.95 7.91
CA GLU A 197 -8.46 -0.20 9.02
C GLU A 197 -8.15 -0.84 10.39
N LEU A 198 -8.26 -2.17 10.47
CA LEU A 198 -7.91 -2.90 11.68
C LEU A 198 -6.45 -2.68 12.06
N PHE A 199 -5.54 -2.82 11.09
CA PHE A 199 -4.11 -2.69 11.31
C PHE A 199 -3.73 -1.25 11.72
N GLU A 200 -4.31 -0.24 11.07
CA GLU A 200 -4.10 1.17 11.45
C GLU A 200 -4.52 1.42 12.90
N ARG A 201 -5.66 0.86 13.32
CA ARG A 201 -6.11 0.94 14.72
C ARG A 201 -5.12 0.24 15.67
N GLU A 202 -4.64 -0.96 15.32
CA GLU A 202 -3.66 -1.68 16.12
C GLU A 202 -2.37 -0.88 16.30
N VAL A 203 -1.83 -0.29 15.22
CA VAL A 203 -0.63 0.54 15.30
C VAL A 203 -0.86 1.74 16.21
N ARG A 204 -1.99 2.44 16.06
CA ARG A 204 -2.34 3.62 16.87
C ARG A 204 -2.44 3.29 18.36
N GLU A 205 -3.04 2.15 18.70
CA GLU A 205 -3.23 1.74 20.09
C GLU A 205 -1.96 1.19 20.74
N LEU A 206 -1.15 0.46 19.96
CA LEU A 206 0.04 -0.22 20.48
C LEU A 206 1.26 0.68 20.53
N THR A 207 1.46 1.58 19.56
CA THR A 207 2.70 2.37 19.45
C THR A 207 3.03 3.18 20.71
N PRO A 208 2.09 3.89 21.37
CA PRO A 208 2.38 4.61 22.61
C PRO A 208 2.82 3.70 23.77
N ARG A 209 2.38 2.43 23.78
CA ARG A 209 2.75 1.43 24.79
C ARG A 209 4.13 0.86 24.50
N LEU A 210 4.39 0.54 23.23
CA LEU A 210 5.67 0.00 22.77
C LEU A 210 6.80 1.02 22.88
N ALA A 211 6.50 2.32 22.69
CA ALA A 211 7.45 3.43 22.84
C ALA A 211 8.19 3.47 24.19
N LYS A 212 7.62 2.86 25.23
CA LYS A 212 8.18 2.82 26.58
C LYS A 212 9.13 1.66 26.82
N LEU A 213 9.28 0.76 25.84
CA LEU A 213 10.03 -0.49 25.98
C LEU A 213 11.31 -0.44 25.15
N PRO A 214 12.36 -1.18 25.55
CA PRO A 214 13.55 -1.39 24.72
C PRO A 214 13.19 -2.07 23.39
N ALA A 215 13.88 -1.70 22.31
CA ALA A 215 13.62 -2.24 20.96
C ALA A 215 13.70 -3.78 20.89
N ASP A 216 14.58 -4.41 21.65
CA ASP A 216 14.69 -5.88 21.70
C ASP A 216 13.44 -6.53 22.30
N GLN A 217 12.88 -5.91 23.35
CA GLN A 217 11.64 -6.38 23.96
C GLN A 217 10.45 -6.19 23.01
N VAL A 218 10.38 -5.06 22.30
CA VAL A 218 9.34 -4.81 21.30
C VAL A 218 9.46 -5.81 20.14
N ALA A 219 10.67 -6.08 19.67
CA ALA A 219 10.92 -7.09 18.65
C ALA A 219 10.45 -8.48 19.12
N GLN A 220 10.74 -8.87 20.36
CA GLN A 220 10.27 -10.15 20.92
C GLN A 220 8.75 -10.21 21.00
N LEU A 221 8.09 -9.14 21.46
CA LEU A 221 6.63 -9.05 21.49
C LEU A 221 6.04 -9.19 20.08
N PHE A 222 6.66 -8.60 19.07
CA PHE A 222 6.23 -8.76 17.69
C PHE A 222 6.39 -10.21 17.20
N ARG A 223 7.57 -10.82 17.41
CA ARG A 223 7.85 -12.21 16.99
C ARG A 223 6.86 -13.21 17.61
N GLN A 224 6.56 -13.04 18.89
CA GLN A 224 5.69 -13.95 19.64
C GLN A 224 4.20 -13.61 19.47
N GLY A 225 3.87 -12.33 19.34
CA GLY A 225 2.50 -11.82 19.29
C GLY A 225 1.85 -11.99 17.92
N LEU A 226 2.56 -11.73 16.83
CA LEU A 226 1.99 -11.76 15.48
C LEU A 226 1.32 -13.12 15.14
N PRO A 227 1.95 -14.28 15.40
CA PRO A 227 1.29 -15.57 15.17
C PRO A 227 0.03 -15.80 16.01
N LEU A 228 -0.02 -15.25 17.23
CA LEU A 228 -1.17 -15.36 18.12
C LEU A 228 -2.34 -14.50 17.63
N VAL A 229 -2.06 -13.27 17.18
CA VAL A 229 -3.07 -12.39 16.58
C VAL A 229 -3.61 -13.00 15.28
N ASN A 230 -2.74 -13.51 14.39
CA ASN A 230 -3.16 -14.19 13.17
C ASN A 230 -4.09 -15.39 13.48
N SER A 231 -3.72 -16.19 14.48
CA SER A 231 -4.54 -17.32 14.94
C SER A 231 -5.89 -16.88 15.48
N PHE A 232 -5.93 -15.76 16.22
CA PHE A 232 -7.17 -15.17 16.73
C PHE A 232 -8.09 -14.73 15.58
N LEU A 233 -7.56 -13.96 14.61
CA LEU A 233 -8.34 -13.46 13.47
C LEU A 233 -8.99 -14.60 12.69
N VAL A 234 -8.21 -15.63 12.35
CA VAL A 234 -8.72 -16.80 11.60
C VAL A 234 -9.79 -17.54 12.41
N ARG A 235 -9.52 -17.88 13.67
CA ARG A 235 -10.46 -18.65 14.50
C ARG A 235 -11.73 -17.87 14.81
N TYR A 236 -11.61 -16.56 15.02
CA TYR A 236 -12.76 -15.70 15.31
C TYR A 236 -13.64 -15.50 14.08
N HIS A 237 -13.04 -15.30 12.89
CA HIS A 237 -13.77 -15.28 11.63
C HIS A 237 -14.55 -16.59 11.41
N GLN A 238 -13.89 -17.75 11.60
CA GLN A 238 -14.56 -19.05 11.51
C GLN A 238 -15.69 -19.20 12.54
N ALA A 239 -15.50 -18.71 13.77
CA ALA A 239 -16.54 -18.72 14.79
C ALA A 239 -17.74 -17.86 14.38
N LYS A 240 -17.53 -16.69 13.76
CA LYS A 240 -18.59 -15.84 13.23
C LYS A 240 -19.35 -16.50 12.10
N ALA A 241 -18.65 -17.13 11.15
CA ALA A 241 -19.30 -17.90 10.08
C ALA A 241 -20.17 -19.02 10.66
N ARG A 242 -19.64 -19.81 11.60
CA ARG A 242 -20.41 -20.87 12.28
C ARG A 242 -21.65 -20.31 13.01
N GLN A 243 -21.50 -19.20 13.73
CA GLN A 243 -22.62 -18.56 14.44
C GLN A 243 -23.69 -18.06 13.48
N PHE A 244 -23.30 -17.48 12.35
CA PHE A 244 -24.23 -17.04 11.32
C PHE A 244 -25.05 -18.21 10.76
N PHE A 245 -24.39 -19.31 10.39
CA PHE A 245 -25.12 -20.49 9.87
C PHE A 245 -25.96 -21.21 10.93
N ALA A 246 -25.61 -21.13 12.21
CA ALA A 246 -26.42 -21.70 13.29
C ALA A 246 -27.71 -20.93 13.59
N GLN A 247 -27.90 -19.74 12.99
CA GLN A 247 -29.12 -18.93 13.14
C GLN A 247 -30.21 -19.28 12.11
N PHE A 248 -29.91 -20.15 11.15
CA PHE A 248 -30.82 -20.66 10.13
C PHE A 248 -30.94 -22.18 10.24
#